data_AF-X1Q2B7-F1
#
_entry.id   AF-X1Q2B7-F1
#
_cell.length_a   1.000
_cell.length_b   1.000
_cell.length_c   1.000
_cell.angle_alpha   90.00
_cell.angle_beta   90.00
_cell.angle_gamma   90.00
#
_symmetry.space_group_name_H-M   'P 1'
#
loop_
_entity.id
_entity.type
_entity.pdbx_description
1 polymer ?
#
loop_
_entity_poly.entity_id
_entity_poly.type
_entity_poly.pdbx_seq_one_letter_code
_entity_poly.pdbx_strand_id
1 'polypeptide(L)' 'MTAQAQIQGLAEFARQRFTLEHPDDHVVILMHEGEQVAVFSQTGATPDSLQSECAKHLLMENGLRDGS' A
#
# COMPACT_ATOMS: atom_id res chain seq x y z
N MET A 1 -6.74 14.24 10.99
CA MET A 1 -6.90 12.77 11.06
C MET A 1 -5.67 12.20 10.43
N THR A 2 -4.87 11.57 11.26
CA THR A 2 -3.45 11.90 11.35
C THR A 2 -2.71 10.57 11.32
N ALA A 3 -1.71 10.44 10.43
CA ALA A 3 -0.75 9.34 10.23
C ALA A 3 -0.97 7.98 10.93
N GLN A 4 -1.22 7.96 12.23
CA GLN A 4 -1.60 6.80 13.04
C GLN A 4 -2.69 5.90 12.41
N ALA A 5 -3.76 6.46 11.81
CA ALA A 5 -4.78 5.64 11.16
C ALA A 5 -4.25 4.94 9.89
N GLN A 6 -3.35 5.60 9.15
CA GLN A 6 -2.67 5.02 7.99
C GLN A 6 -1.66 3.96 8.44
N ILE A 7 -0.91 4.23 9.51
CA ILE A 7 0.04 3.29 10.12
C ILE A 7 -0.68 2.04 10.63
N GLN A 8 -1.85 2.17 11.26
CA GLN A 8 -2.62 1.01 11.72
C GLN A 8 -3.21 0.20 10.56
N GLY A 9 -3.74 0.86 9.52
CA GLY A 9 -4.23 0.16 8.32
C GLY A 9 -3.11 -0.54 7.55
N LEU A 10 -1.90 0.02 7.56
CA LEU A 10 -0.73 -0.61 6.95
C LEU A 10 -0.03 -1.61 7.86
N ALA A 11 -0.25 -1.61 9.19
CA ALA A 11 0.47 -2.48 10.12
C ALA A 11 0.27 -3.97 9.78
N GLU A 12 -0.92 -4.35 9.30
CA GLU A 12 -1.22 -5.71 8.84
C GLU A 12 -0.45 -6.06 7.55
N PHE A 13 -0.23 -5.08 6.68
CA PHE A 13 0.49 -5.23 5.40
C PHE A 13 2.00 -4.99 5.51
N ALA A 14 2.47 -4.33 6.57
CA ALA A 14 3.89 -4.15 6.86
C ALA A 14 4.58 -5.50 7.09
N ARG A 15 3.83 -6.51 7.58
CA ARG A 15 4.30 -7.90 7.69
C ARG A 15 4.50 -8.57 6.33
N GLN A 16 3.85 -8.06 5.30
CA GLN A 16 3.95 -8.50 3.89
C GLN A 16 4.86 -7.55 3.09
N ARG A 17 5.87 -6.92 3.71
CA ARG A 17 6.85 -6.05 3.02
C ARG A 17 6.28 -4.80 2.33
N PHE A 18 5.03 -4.42 2.62
CA PHE A 18 4.51 -3.13 2.17
C PHE A 18 5.09 -1.99 3.01
N THR A 19 5.53 -0.92 2.33
CA THR A 19 6.03 0.31 2.95
C THR A 19 5.36 1.52 2.31
N LEU A 20 5.24 2.61 3.08
CA LEU A 20 4.76 3.90 2.57
C LEU A 20 5.93 4.88 2.53
N GLU A 21 6.20 5.43 1.36
CA GLU A 21 7.15 6.52 1.16
C GLU A 21 6.41 7.85 0.98
N HIS A 22 7.00 8.90 1.52
CA HIS A 22 6.46 10.26 1.47
C HIS A 22 7.50 11.15 0.78
N PRO A 23 7.60 11.11 -0.57
CA PRO A 23 8.56 11.94 -1.28
C PRO A 23 8.19 13.43 -1.24
N ASP A 24 6.91 13.75 -0.97
CA ASP A 24 6.37 15.10 -0.91
C ASP A 24 5.28 15.17 0.16
N ASP A 25 5.00 16.38 0.68
CA ASP A 25 3.99 16.61 1.73
C ASP A 25 2.58 16.22 1.26
N HIS A 26 2.34 16.19 -0.05
CA HIS A 26 1.03 15.88 -0.62
C HIS A 26 0.93 14.48 -1.21
N VAL A 27 2.01 13.70 -1.24
CA VAL A 27 2.08 12.44 -1.99
C VAL A 27 2.53 11.31 -1.08
N VAL A 28 1.85 10.17 -1.20
CA VAL A 28 2.14 8.93 -0.50
C VAL A 28 2.31 7.84 -1.54
N ILE A 29 3.47 7.20 -1.55
CA ILE A 29 3.77 6.09 -2.45
C ILE A 29 3.69 4.80 -1.65
N LEU A 30 2.84 3.88 -2.10
CA LEU A 30 2.78 2.51 -1.61
C LEU A 30 3.80 1.68 -2.38
N MET A 31 4.74 1.11 -1.64
CA MET A 31 5.83 0.27 -2.11
C MET A 31 5.65 -1.16 -1.61
N HIS A 32 5.99 -2.15 -2.42
CA HIS A 32 6.02 -3.57 -2.05
C HIS A 32 7.35 -4.17 -2.53
N GLU A 33 8.17 -4.66 -1.60
CA GLU A 33 9.50 -5.26 -1.90
C GLU A 33 10.47 -4.39 -2.73
N GLY A 34 10.28 -3.07 -2.73
CA GLY A 34 11.09 -2.13 -3.53
C GLY A 34 10.44 -1.73 -4.86
N GLU A 35 9.26 -2.25 -5.18
CA GLU A 35 8.47 -1.89 -6.35
C GLU A 35 7.36 -0.91 -5.98
N GLN A 36 7.14 0.08 -6.85
CA GLN A 36 6.04 1.03 -6.70
C GLN A 36 4.71 0.36 -7.06
N VAL A 37 3.85 0.15 -6.07
CA VAL A 37 2.53 -0.45 -6.26
C VAL A 37 1.51 0.60 -6.67
N ALA A 38 1.43 1.70 -5.91
CA ALA A 38 0.44 2.75 -6.13
C ALA A 38 0.90 4.09 -5.56
N VAL A 39 0.33 5.17 -6.09
CA VAL A 39 0.58 6.53 -5.62
C VAL A 39 -0.75 7.15 -5.22
N PHE A 40 -0.78 7.71 -4.02
CA PHE A 40 -1.93 8.37 -3.43
C PHE A 40 -1.58 9.81 -3.10
N SER A 41 -2.59 10.68 -3.10
CA SER A 41 -2.47 11.96 -2.40
C SER A 41 -2.57 11.74 -0.89
N GLN A 42 -1.98 12.60 -0.07
CA GLN A 42 -2.02 12.48 1.40
C GLN A 42 -3.47 12.35 1.94
N THR A 43 -4.43 13.01 1.29
CA THR A 43 -5.86 12.92 1.62
C THR A 43 -6.54 11.67 1.08
N GLY A 44 -6.01 11.09 0.00
CA GLY A 44 -6.49 9.84 -0.62
C GLY A 44 -5.85 8.57 -0.06
N ALA A 45 -4.72 8.69 0.66
CA ALA A 45 -4.03 7.62 1.37
C ALA A 45 -4.79 7.22 2.65
N THR A 46 -6.07 6.91 2.51
CA THR A 46 -6.89 6.40 3.60
C THR A 46 -6.57 4.93 3.84
N PRO A 47 -6.73 4.43 5.08
CA PRO A 47 -6.48 3.02 5.36
C PRO A 47 -7.33 2.08 4.49
N ASP A 48 -8.53 2.47 4.08
CA ASP A 48 -9.37 1.66 3.19
C ASP A 48 -8.78 1.56 1.78
N SER A 49 -8.38 2.70 1.20
CA SER A 49 -7.76 2.75 -0.13
C SER A 49 -6.42 2.03 -0.19
N LEU A 50 -5.60 2.17 0.86
CA LEU A 50 -4.31 1.47 0.97
C LEU A 50 -4.50 -0.05 1.03
N GLN A 51 -5.42 -0.52 1.88
CA GLN A 51 -5.71 -1.95 2.01
C GLN A 51 -6.26 -2.54 0.71
N SER A 52 -7.14 -1.81 0.02
CA SER A 52 -7.72 -2.25 -1.24
C SER A 52 -6.64 -2.48 -2.31
N GLU A 53 -5.70 -1.53 -2.47
CA GLU A 53 -4.62 -1.70 -3.45
C GLU A 53 -3.59 -2.75 -3.01
N CYS A 54 -3.26 -2.86 -1.71
CA CYS A 54 -2.42 -3.96 -1.22
C CYS A 54 -3.03 -5.33 -1.53
N ALA A 55 -4.32 -5.52 -1.21
CA ALA A 55 -5.02 -6.79 -1.45
C ALA A 55 -5.07 -7.11 -2.95
N LYS A 56 -5.35 -6.11 -3.79
CA LYS A 56 -5.35 -6.26 -5.24
C LYS A 56 -3.96 -6.61 -5.79
N HIS A 57 -2.90 -5.98 -5.29
CA HIS A 57 -1.53 -6.30 -5.69
C HIS A 57 -1.16 -7.74 -5.32
N LEU A 58 -1.48 -8.17 -4.09
CA LEU A 58 -1.29 -9.55 -3.66
C LEU A 58 -2.09 -10.54 -4.52
N LEU A 59 -3.34 -10.23 -4.86
CA LEU A 59 -4.15 -11.07 -5.75
C LEU A 59 -3.58 -11.16 -7.16
N MET A 60 -3.01 -10.07 -7.69
CA MET A 60 -2.35 -10.08 -9.01
C MET A 60 -1.05 -10.87 -8.97
N GLU A 61 -0.23 -10.69 -7.94
CA GLU A 61 1.04 -11.41 -7.76
C GLU A 61 0.80 -12.92 -7.58
N ASN A 62 -0.19 -13.30 -6.78
CA ASN A 62 -0.55 -14.70 -6.57
C ASN A 62 -1.31 -15.30 -7.77
N GLY A 63 -2.15 -14.51 -8.44
CA GLY A 63 -2.93 -14.92 -9.61
C GLY A 63 -2.08 -15.11 -10.87
N LEU A 64 -0.95 -14.40 -11.01
CA LEU A 64 0.01 -14.62 -12.10
C LEU A 64 0.82 -15.92 -11.90
N ARG A 65 0.81 -16.49 -10.69
CA ARG A 65 1.52 -17.73 -10.35
C ARG A 65 0.66 -18.99 -10.49
N ASP A 66 -0.67 -18.86 -10.57
CA ASP A 66 -1.58 -19.98 -10.82
C ASP A 66 -1.88 -20.10 -12.33
N GLY A 67 -0.81 -20.27 -13.10
CA GLY A 67 -0.84 -20.70 -14.48
C GLY A 67 0.00 -21.97 -14.58
N SER A 68 -0.56 -23.10 -14.15
CA SER A 68 -0.01 -24.46 -14.33
C SER A 68 -1.04 -25.34 -15.02
#